data_AF-A0AAW6FTJ4-F1
#
_entry.id   AF-A0AAW6FTJ4-F1
#
_cell.length_a   1.000
_cell.length_b   1.000
_cell.length_c   1.000
_cell.angle_alpha   90.00
_cell.angle_beta   90.00
_cell.angle_gamma   90.00
#
_symmetry.space_group_name_H-M   'P 1'
#
loop_
_entity.id
_entity.type
_entity.pdbx_description
1 polymer ?
#
loop_
_entity_poly.entity_id
_entity_poly.type
_entity_poly.pdbx_seq_one_letter_code
_entity_poly.pdbx_strand_id
1 'polypeptide(L)' 'MENSYDEECFKKWEIDECEAEMEKVVQWIGKRKLHGRVRVAFIEESYERQGYRMGIPKQAYVSRVLANIRKRAVRKK' A
#
# COMPACT_ATOMS: atom_id res chain seq x y z
N MET A 1 6.92 26.64 28.39
CA MET A 1 7.51 25.32 28.10
C MET A 1 6.73 24.80 26.91
N GLU A 2 7.18 25.17 25.72
CA GLU A 2 6.54 24.76 24.47
C GLU A 2 6.60 23.24 24.38
N ASN A 3 5.45 22.61 24.18
CA ASN A 3 5.38 21.21 23.83
C ASN A 3 6.07 21.05 22.46
N SER A 4 7.36 20.74 22.46
CA SER A 4 8.00 20.10 21.32
C SER A 4 7.44 18.68 21.25
N TYR A 5 6.18 18.56 20.81
CA TYR A 5 5.73 17.30 20.25
C TYR A 5 6.74 16.98 19.16
N ASP A 6 7.46 15.88 19.36
CA ASP A 6 8.31 15.29 18.36
C ASP A 6 7.68 15.53 16.99
N GLU A 7 8.29 16.42 16.22
CA GLU A 7 8.25 16.33 14.77
C GLU A 7 8.92 14.97 14.45
N GLU A 8 8.22 13.86 14.75
CA GLU A 8 8.35 12.64 13.99
C GLU A 8 8.05 13.07 12.56
N CYS A 9 9.11 13.55 11.91
CA CYS A 9 9.24 13.71 10.49
C CYS A 9 8.88 12.34 9.93
N PHE A 10 7.59 12.10 9.71
CA PHE A 10 7.13 11.04 8.84
C PHE A 10 7.81 11.33 7.51
N LYS A 11 8.97 10.68 7.30
CA LYS A 11 9.74 10.80 6.07
C LYS A 11 8.77 10.39 4.99
N LYS A 12 8.28 11.37 4.24
CA LYS A 12 7.40 11.12 3.12
C LYS A 12 8.19 10.22 2.19
N TRP A 13 7.73 8.99 2.03
CA TRP A 13 8.41 8.03 1.18
C TRP A 13 8.54 8.60 -0.22
N GLU A 14 9.70 8.36 -0.83
CA GLU A 14 9.86 8.66 -2.24
C GLU A 14 8.90 7.78 -3.06
N ILE A 15 8.58 8.23 -4.28
CA ILE A 15 7.65 7.51 -5.14
C ILE A 15 8.12 6.07 -5.37
N ASP A 16 9.43 5.86 -5.51
CA ASP A 16 10.03 4.55 -5.71
C ASP A 16 9.87 3.63 -4.48
N GLU A 17 10.05 4.16 -3.26
CA GLU A 17 9.82 3.43 -2.01
C GLU A 17 8.33 3.04 -1.88
N CYS A 18 7.44 3.97 -2.24
CA CYS A 18 5.99 3.76 -2.27
C CYS A 18 5.58 2.65 -3.26
N GLU A 19 6.13 2.68 -4.47
CA GLU A 19 5.84 1.68 -5.50
C GLU A 19 6.38 0.30 -5.13
N ALA A 20 7.59 0.22 -4.57
CA ALA A 20 8.18 -1.04 -4.13
C ALA A 20 7.33 -1.74 -3.07
N GLU A 21 6.80 -0.98 -2.11
CA GLU A 21 5.98 -1.53 -1.02
C GLU A 21 4.59 -1.96 -1.49
N MET A 22 3.96 -1.17 -2.37
CA MET A 22 2.76 -1.63 -3.06
C MET A 22 3.02 -2.92 -3.84
N GLU A 23 4.15 -3.04 -4.53
CA GLU A 23 4.48 -4.22 -5.33
C GLU A 23 4.67 -5.48 -4.46
N LYS A 24 5.21 -5.34 -3.24
CA LYS A 24 5.26 -6.44 -2.26
C LYS A 24 3.86 -6.93 -1.89
N VAL A 25 2.93 -6.02 -1.61
CA VAL A 25 1.53 -6.36 -1.30
C VAL A 25 0.86 -7.06 -2.50
N VAL A 26 1.05 -6.54 -3.71
CA VAL A 26 0.53 -7.12 -4.96
C VAL A 26 1.08 -8.54 -5.17
N GLN A 27 2.38 -8.75 -4.96
CA GLN A 27 3.01 -10.08 -5.05
C GLN A 27 2.43 -11.05 -4.03
N TRP A 28 2.27 -10.60 -2.78
CA TRP A 28 1.78 -11.45 -1.70
C TRP A 28 0.34 -11.90 -1.94
N ILE A 29 -0.54 -10.98 -2.36
CA ILE A 29 -1.91 -11.27 -2.79
C ILE A 29 -1.94 -12.29 -3.92
N GLY A 30 -1.07 -12.12 -4.92
CA GLY A 30 -0.96 -13.05 -6.05
C GLY A 30 -0.52 -14.46 -5.64
N LYS A 31 0.50 -14.56 -4.77
CA LYS A 31 1.01 -15.85 -4.25
C LYS A 31 -0.04 -16.58 -3.42
N ARG A 32 -0.78 -15.85 -2.59
CA ARG A 32 -1.82 -16.40 -1.70
C ARG A 32 -3.19 -16.56 -2.39
N LYS A 33 -3.31 -16.16 -3.67
CA LYS A 33 -4.56 -16.18 -4.43
C LYS A 33 -5.72 -15.53 -3.65
N LEU A 34 -5.46 -14.35 -3.07
CA LEU A 34 -6.51 -13.62 -2.35
C LEU A 34 -7.45 -12.95 -3.34
N HIS A 35 -8.76 -13.11 -3.10
CA HIS A 35 -9.82 -12.60 -3.96
C HIS A 35 -10.94 -11.93 -3.15
N GLY A 36 -11.85 -11.25 -3.85
CA GLY A 36 -13.05 -10.65 -3.26
C GLY A 36 -12.75 -9.69 -2.10
N ARG A 37 -13.58 -9.79 -1.05
CA ARG A 37 -13.49 -8.94 0.14
C ARG A 37 -12.24 -9.19 0.98
N VAL A 38 -11.78 -10.44 1.06
CA VAL A 38 -10.57 -10.82 1.82
C VAL A 38 -9.34 -10.08 1.29
N ARG A 39 -9.23 -9.95 -0.04
CA ARG A 39 -8.16 -9.17 -0.67
C ARG A 39 -8.20 -7.70 -0.26
N VAL A 40 -9.38 -7.08 -0.26
CA VAL A 40 -9.53 -5.65 0.07
C VAL A 40 -9.17 -5.41 1.53
N ALA A 41 -9.70 -6.23 2.45
CA ALA A 41 -9.37 -6.15 3.87
C ALA A 41 -7.86 -6.25 4.13
N PHE A 42 -7.16 -7.16 3.43
CA PHE A 42 -5.70 -7.27 3.54
C PHE A 42 -4.94 -6.03 3.04
N ILE A 43 -5.41 -5.42 1.94
CA ILE A 43 -4.79 -4.19 1.41
C ILE A 43 -4.99 -3.04 2.42
N GLU A 44 -6.19 -2.92 2.98
CA GLU A 44 -6.49 -1.91 4.01
C GLU A 44 -5.65 -2.12 5.27
N GLU A 45 -5.51 -3.36 5.75
CA GLU A 45 -4.64 -3.70 6.88
C GLU A 45 -3.16 -3.38 6.59
N SER A 46 -2.70 -3.62 5.36
CA SER A 46 -1.33 -3.27 4.92
C SER A 46 -1.10 -1.76 4.95
N TYR A 47 -2.12 -0.98 4.60
CA TYR A 47 -2.07 0.48 4.69
C TYR A 47 -1.93 0.95 6.15
N GLU A 48 -2.74 0.42 7.06
CA GLU A 48 -2.66 0.78 8.48
C GLU A 48 -1.30 0.42 9.10
N ARG A 49 -0.70 -0.70 8.67
CA ARG A 49 0.61 -1.12 9.20
C ARG A 49 1.76 -0.25 8.73
N GLN A 50 1.80 0.10 7.45
CA GLN A 50 2.97 0.77 6.86
C GLN A 50 2.61 1.80 5.80
N GLY A 51 1.51 1.61 5.07
CA GLY A 51 1.15 2.49 3.96
C GLY A 51 0.78 3.93 4.35
N TYR A 52 0.34 4.18 5.59
CA TYR A 52 0.06 5.52 6.08
C TYR A 52 1.30 6.45 6.06
N ARG A 53 2.50 5.87 6.21
CA ARG A 53 3.78 6.60 6.17
C ARG A 53 4.10 7.18 4.79
N MET A 54 3.42 6.72 3.75
CA MET A 54 3.62 7.17 2.38
C MET A 54 2.94 8.51 2.08
N GLY A 55 2.15 9.04 3.01
CA GLY A 55 1.48 10.34 2.84
C GLY A 55 0.45 10.37 1.70
N ILE A 56 -0.06 9.20 1.29
CA ILE A 56 -1.16 9.08 0.31
C ILE A 56 -2.44 8.64 1.02
N PRO A 57 -3.62 9.10 0.58
CA PRO A 57 -4.88 8.65 1.17
C PRO A 57 -5.09 7.13 1.02
N LYS A 58 -5.67 6.49 2.04
CA LYS A 58 -6.01 5.06 2.05
C LYS A 58 -6.75 4.61 0.79
N GLN A 59 -7.75 5.37 0.34
CA GLN A 59 -8.52 5.03 -0.87
C GLN A 59 -7.65 5.04 -2.14
N ALA A 60 -6.70 5.98 -2.24
CA ALA A 60 -5.76 6.04 -3.35
C ALA A 60 -4.78 4.87 -3.32
N TYR A 61 -4.30 4.48 -2.12
CA TYR A 61 -3.49 3.28 -1.93
C TYR A 61 -4.22 2.01 -2.40
N VAL A 62 -5.43 1.78 -1.88
CA VAL A 62 -6.25 0.61 -2.22
C VAL A 62 -6.50 0.54 -3.73
N SER A 63 -6.88 1.67 -4.33
CA SER A 63 -7.15 1.75 -5.78
C SER A 63 -5.91 1.46 -6.62
N ARG A 64 -4.74 1.99 -6.24
CA ARG A 64 -3.47 1.74 -6.93
C ARG A 64 -3.05 0.28 -6.86
N VAL A 65 -3.11 -0.33 -5.67
CA VAL A 65 -2.77 -1.76 -5.48
C VAL A 65 -3.70 -2.65 -6.33
N LEU A 66 -5.01 -2.38 -6.32
CA LEU A 66 -5.97 -3.12 -7.14
C LEU A 66 -5.70 -2.96 -8.64
N ALA A 67 -5.35 -1.76 -9.09
CA ALA A 67 -4.96 -1.51 -10.48
C ALA A 67 -3.70 -2.29 -10.88
N ASN A 68 -2.68 -2.35 -10.01
CA ASN A 68 -1.45 -3.10 -10.27
C ASN A 68 -1.69 -4.62 -10.32
N ILE A 69 -2.59 -5.15 -9.48
CA ILE A 69 -3.03 -6.54 -9.57
C ILE A 69 -3.67 -6.83 -10.94
N ARG A 70 -4.57 -5.95 -11.41
CA ARG A 70 -5.21 -6.09 -12.73
C ARG A 70 -4.20 -6.05 -13.87
N LYS A 71 -3.26 -5.09 -13.85
CA LYS A 71 -2.18 -4.99 -14.85
C LYS A 71 -1.34 -6.27 -14.91
N ARG A 72 -0.99 -6.85 -13.76
CA ARG A 72 -0.23 -8.11 -13.71
C ARG A 72 -1.03 -9.32 -14.18
N ALA A 73 -2.34 -9.35 -13.94
CA ALA A 73 -3.20 -10.41 -14.48
C ALA A 73 -3.25 -10.37 -16.01
N VAL A 74 -3.24 -9.17 -16.62
CA VAL A 74 -3.19 -9.00 -18.08
C VAL A 74 -1.84 -9.41 -18.66
N ARG A 75 -0.72 -9.01 -18.05
CA ARG A 75 0.64 -9.36 -18.54
C ARG A 75 0.98 -10.85 -18.51
N LYS A 76 0.25 -11.66 -17.74
CA LYS A 76 0.45 -13.12 -17.64
C LYS A 76 -0.39 -13.91 -18.65
N LYS A 77 -1.21 -13.24 -19.46
CA LYS A 77 -2.08 -13.85 -20.46
C LYS A 77 -1.46 -13.69 -21.84
#